data_AF-A0A2G9TRH5-F1
#
_entry.id   AF-A0A2G9TRH5-F1
#
_cell.length_a   1.000
_cell.length_b   1.000
_cell.length_c   1.000
_cell.angle_alpha   90.00
_cell.angle_beta   90.00
_cell.angle_gamma   90.00
#
_symmetry.space_group_name_H-M   'P 1'
#
loop_
_entity.id
_entity.type
_entity.pdbx_description
1 polymer ?
#
loop_
_entity_poly.entity_id
_entity_poly.type
_entity_poly.pdbx_seq_one_letter_code
_entity_poly.pdbx_strand_id
1 'polypeptide(L)'
;SWATIKLNCDAGLVITASHNPKYDNGYKAYWTNGAQIIDPHDTEIIRIAEAEPLPFPSEYWDTKDLMKNPLLKSADSAIDPYFEVERSSLCYHKEINAATKLKFTYSAFHGVGYRYAMRMFKEFGFAEDRIVSVKEQQEADPDFPTVPFPNPEEGAKVLLLSFATAEAYGSTVIVANDPDADRIQIAEKKSNGDWKVFTGNEMGALMTWWVWMNWSEAHPDVDKSDVYILNSAVSSQIVKTIANEEGFKSDVTLTGFKWMGNKADELRKQGKHVILSWEESIGFMPGHPLDKDGISTAAMFAEMAAWLETQKKTLQDQLFEIYN
;
A
#
# COMPACT_ATOMS: atom_id res chain seq x y z
N SER A 1 -5.10 -10.01 -4.21
CA SER A 1 -5.11 -9.20 -5.45
C SER A 1 -4.10 -9.69 -6.50
N TRP A 2 -2.80 -9.40 -6.42
CA TRP A 2 -1.83 -9.77 -7.46
C TRP A 2 -1.81 -11.24 -7.86
N ALA A 3 -1.67 -12.15 -6.88
CA ALA A 3 -1.59 -13.59 -7.16
C ALA A 3 -2.83 -14.12 -7.87
N THR A 4 -4.02 -13.57 -7.56
CA THR A 4 -5.29 -13.92 -8.22
C THR A 4 -5.20 -13.69 -9.73
N ILE A 5 -4.67 -12.54 -10.14
CA ILE A 5 -4.48 -12.19 -11.56
C ILE A 5 -3.35 -13.02 -12.15
N LYS A 6 -2.19 -13.05 -11.50
CA LYS A 6 -0.97 -13.66 -12.04
C LYS A 6 -1.10 -15.17 -12.27
N LEU A 7 -1.87 -15.84 -11.42
CA LEU A 7 -2.09 -17.29 -11.49
C LEU A 7 -3.40 -17.65 -12.20
N ASN A 8 -4.13 -16.66 -12.74
CA ASN A 8 -5.44 -16.84 -13.37
C ASN A 8 -6.44 -17.60 -12.46
N CYS A 9 -6.52 -17.20 -11.19
CA CYS A 9 -7.45 -17.80 -10.24
C CYS A 9 -8.88 -17.27 -10.44
N ASP A 10 -9.88 -18.11 -10.15
CA ASP A 10 -11.28 -17.69 -10.16
C ASP A 10 -11.63 -16.71 -9.02
N ALA A 11 -10.93 -16.84 -7.90
CA ALA A 11 -11.05 -15.97 -6.75
C ALA A 11 -9.75 -15.95 -5.92
N GLY A 12 -9.61 -14.96 -5.05
CA GLY A 12 -8.58 -14.91 -4.02
C GLY A 12 -9.19 -14.62 -2.65
N LEU A 13 -8.60 -15.19 -1.60
CA LEU A 13 -8.99 -14.93 -0.21
C LEU A 13 -7.75 -14.52 0.57
N VAL A 14 -7.87 -13.45 1.35
CA VAL A 14 -6.87 -13.05 2.35
C VAL A 14 -7.54 -13.10 3.71
N ILE A 15 -7.05 -13.96 4.60
CA ILE A 15 -7.56 -14.08 5.96
C ILE A 15 -6.89 -13.01 6.82
N THR A 16 -7.65 -11.98 7.17
CA THR A 16 -7.15 -10.78 7.84
C THR A 16 -8.29 -9.95 8.41
N ALA A 17 -8.06 -9.34 9.57
CA ALA A 17 -8.88 -8.26 10.10
C ALA A 17 -8.18 -6.89 9.94
N SER A 18 -7.18 -6.79 9.06
CA SER A 18 -6.34 -5.61 8.82
C SER A 18 -5.75 -5.09 10.13
N HIS A 19 -6.18 -3.92 10.59
CA HIS A 19 -5.67 -3.24 11.77
C HIS A 19 -6.52 -3.45 13.04
N ASN A 20 -7.54 -4.31 12.99
CA ASN A 20 -8.40 -4.57 14.13
C ASN A 20 -7.61 -5.25 15.28
N PRO A 21 -8.11 -5.18 16.53
CA PRO A 21 -7.52 -5.89 17.66
C PRO A 21 -7.47 -7.41 17.45
N LYS A 22 -6.59 -8.09 18.19
CA LYS A 22 -6.37 -9.55 18.10
C LYS A 22 -7.59 -10.47 18.26
N TYR A 23 -8.68 -9.95 18.82
CA TYR A 23 -9.91 -10.73 19.03
C TYR A 23 -10.81 -10.77 17.79
N ASP A 24 -10.58 -9.86 16.85
CA ASP A 24 -11.34 -9.78 15.61
C ASP A 24 -10.72 -10.69 14.55
N ASN A 25 -11.58 -11.20 13.67
CA ASN A 25 -11.18 -11.99 12.53
C ASN A 25 -12.01 -11.57 11.31
N GLY A 26 -11.47 -11.79 10.12
CA GLY A 26 -12.10 -11.40 8.88
C GLY A 26 -11.42 -12.01 7.67
N TYR A 27 -11.98 -11.74 6.51
CA TYR A 27 -11.32 -12.03 5.25
C TYR A 27 -11.66 -10.96 4.22
N LYS A 28 -10.77 -10.81 3.25
CA LYS A 28 -11.02 -10.06 2.01
C LYS A 28 -11.15 -11.07 0.88
N ALA A 29 -12.19 -10.92 0.05
CA ALA A 29 -12.41 -11.74 -1.12
C ALA A 29 -12.19 -10.91 -2.40
N TYR A 30 -11.49 -11.52 -3.35
CA TYR A 30 -11.13 -10.96 -4.63
C TYR A 30 -11.72 -11.84 -5.74
N TRP A 31 -12.16 -11.22 -6.83
CA TRP A 31 -12.64 -11.97 -8.01
C TRP A 31 -11.53 -12.20 -9.04
N THR A 32 -11.87 -12.73 -10.20
CA THR A 32 -10.93 -13.02 -11.31
C THR A 32 -10.10 -11.83 -11.75
N ASN A 33 -10.62 -10.60 -11.63
CA ASN A 33 -9.88 -9.39 -11.95
C ASN A 33 -8.86 -8.99 -10.87
N GLY A 34 -8.88 -9.64 -9.70
CA GLY A 34 -8.00 -9.33 -8.57
C GLY A 34 -8.44 -8.13 -7.73
N ALA A 35 -9.56 -7.48 -8.06
CA ALA A 35 -10.19 -6.47 -7.21
C ALA A 35 -11.09 -7.12 -6.17
N GLN A 36 -11.37 -6.41 -5.08
CA GLN A 36 -12.32 -6.89 -4.06
C GLN A 36 -13.72 -7.03 -4.66
N ILE A 37 -14.47 -8.04 -4.20
CA ILE A 37 -15.81 -8.34 -4.71
C ILE A 37 -16.81 -7.21 -4.47
N ILE A 38 -17.73 -7.06 -5.43
CA ILE A 38 -18.92 -6.20 -5.39
C ILE A 38 -20.12 -7.01 -5.90
N ASP A 39 -21.31 -6.38 -5.91
CA ASP A 39 -22.53 -6.97 -6.46
C ASP A 39 -22.29 -7.49 -7.90
N PRO A 40 -22.81 -8.69 -8.25
CA PRO A 40 -23.71 -9.55 -7.48
C PRO A 40 -23.02 -10.57 -6.54
N HIS A 41 -21.68 -10.63 -6.50
CA HIS A 41 -20.97 -11.70 -5.81
C HIS A 41 -21.07 -11.59 -4.28
N ASP A 42 -20.95 -10.38 -3.73
CA ASP A 42 -21.08 -10.15 -2.29
C ASP A 42 -22.50 -10.44 -1.78
N THR A 43 -23.52 -10.00 -2.51
CA THR A 43 -24.94 -10.30 -2.26
C THR A 43 -25.19 -11.80 -2.22
N GLU A 44 -24.68 -12.55 -3.20
CA GLU A 44 -24.91 -13.99 -3.29
C GLU A 44 -24.17 -14.77 -2.18
N ILE A 45 -22.94 -14.36 -1.83
CA ILE A 45 -22.21 -14.95 -0.70
C ILE A 45 -23.00 -14.78 0.60
N ILE A 46 -23.54 -13.59 0.86
CA ILE A 46 -24.36 -13.33 2.04
C ILE A 46 -25.62 -14.19 2.01
N ARG A 47 -26.32 -14.24 0.87
CA ARG A 47 -27.54 -15.04 0.71
C ARG A 47 -27.30 -16.53 1.02
N ILE A 48 -26.19 -17.09 0.54
CA ILE A 48 -25.81 -18.48 0.79
C ILE A 48 -25.48 -18.67 2.28
N ALA A 49 -24.66 -17.79 2.86
CA ALA A 49 -24.26 -17.88 4.27
C ALA A 49 -25.46 -17.77 5.23
N GLU A 50 -26.46 -16.95 4.91
CA GLU A 50 -27.69 -16.83 5.72
C GLU A 50 -28.60 -18.06 5.57
N ALA A 51 -28.68 -18.63 4.36
CA ALA A 51 -29.44 -19.86 4.11
C ALA A 51 -28.79 -21.09 4.76
N GLU A 52 -27.45 -21.10 4.82
CA GLU A 52 -26.62 -22.22 5.29
C GLU A 52 -25.58 -21.72 6.33
N PRO A 53 -26.03 -21.31 7.53
CA PRO A 53 -25.18 -20.59 8.49
C PRO A 53 -24.19 -21.50 9.23
N LEU A 54 -24.30 -22.81 9.05
CA LEU A 54 -23.42 -23.78 9.68
C LEU A 54 -22.53 -24.42 8.61
N PRO A 55 -21.21 -24.49 8.82
CA PRO A 55 -20.34 -25.27 7.95
C PRO A 55 -20.83 -26.72 7.91
N PHE A 56 -20.84 -27.32 6.72
CA PHE A 56 -21.30 -28.69 6.53
C PHE A 56 -20.37 -29.69 7.22
N PRO A 57 -20.86 -30.52 8.16
CA PRO A 57 -19.99 -31.46 8.87
C PRO A 57 -19.32 -32.50 7.96
N SER A 58 -19.94 -32.82 6.83
CA SER A 58 -19.38 -33.69 5.79
C SER A 58 -18.30 -33.01 4.93
N GLU A 59 -18.21 -31.68 4.95
CA GLU A 59 -17.22 -30.89 4.22
C GLU A 59 -16.03 -30.47 5.08
N TYR A 60 -15.96 -30.87 6.35
CA TYR A 60 -14.70 -30.77 7.09
C TYR A 60 -13.67 -31.67 6.40
N TRP A 61 -12.77 -31.05 5.65
CA TRP A 61 -11.64 -31.75 5.08
C TRP A 61 -10.77 -32.26 6.23
N ASP A 62 -10.52 -33.57 6.28
CA ASP A 62 -9.37 -34.07 7.03
C ASP A 62 -8.11 -33.50 6.38
N THR A 63 -7.50 -32.49 7.00
CA THR A 63 -6.35 -31.78 6.45
C THR A 63 -5.06 -32.61 6.51
N LYS A 64 -5.06 -33.81 7.10
CA LYS A 64 -3.88 -34.67 7.22
C LYS A 64 -3.22 -34.99 5.87
N ASP A 65 -4.00 -35.12 4.80
CA ASP A 65 -3.50 -35.41 3.45
C ASP A 65 -3.54 -34.19 2.51
N LEU A 66 -3.87 -32.99 3.02
CA LEU A 66 -3.96 -31.77 2.21
C LEU A 66 -2.66 -31.50 1.43
N MET A 67 -1.51 -31.67 2.08
CA MET A 67 -0.18 -31.48 1.47
C MET A 67 0.13 -32.48 0.33
N LYS A 68 -0.60 -33.59 0.24
CA LYS A 68 -0.45 -34.59 -0.84
C LYS A 68 -1.46 -34.38 -1.96
N ASN A 69 -2.46 -33.51 -1.77
CA ASN A 69 -3.50 -33.29 -2.74
C ASN A 69 -2.92 -32.56 -3.98
N PRO A 70 -3.05 -33.11 -5.21
CA PRO A 70 -2.50 -32.49 -6.42
C PRO A 70 -3.11 -31.12 -6.76
N LEU A 71 -4.25 -30.77 -6.14
CA LEU A 71 -4.88 -29.46 -6.26
C LEU A 71 -4.25 -28.41 -5.34
N LEU A 72 -3.54 -28.81 -4.27
CA LEU A 72 -2.80 -27.88 -3.43
C LEU A 72 -1.49 -27.51 -4.12
N LYS A 73 -1.39 -26.24 -4.53
CA LYS A 73 -0.19 -25.67 -5.13
C LYS A 73 0.19 -24.40 -4.38
N SER A 74 1.49 -24.19 -4.17
CA SER A 74 1.97 -22.93 -3.59
C SER A 74 1.76 -21.77 -4.57
N ALA A 75 1.33 -20.64 -4.04
CA ALA A 75 1.24 -19.37 -4.77
C ALA A 75 2.58 -18.60 -4.81
N ASP A 76 3.65 -19.11 -4.18
CA ASP A 76 4.94 -18.42 -4.07
C ASP A 76 5.55 -18.06 -5.43
N SER A 77 5.21 -18.81 -6.48
CA SER A 77 5.61 -18.49 -7.87
C SER A 77 5.13 -17.12 -8.36
N ALA A 78 4.15 -16.49 -7.69
CA ALA A 78 3.69 -15.14 -7.98
C ALA A 78 4.51 -14.04 -7.26
N ILE A 79 5.32 -14.38 -6.26
CA ILE A 79 6.04 -13.40 -5.42
C ILE A 79 7.13 -12.69 -6.22
N ASP A 80 8.05 -13.41 -6.87
CA ASP A 80 9.13 -12.76 -7.63
C ASP A 80 8.61 -11.88 -8.78
N PRO A 81 7.62 -12.33 -9.58
CA PRO A 81 6.99 -11.48 -10.59
C PRO A 81 6.35 -10.20 -10.04
N TYR A 82 5.82 -10.21 -8.80
CA TYR A 82 5.30 -9.00 -8.15
C TYR A 82 6.42 -7.97 -7.95
N PHE A 83 7.53 -8.38 -7.34
CA PHE A 83 8.65 -7.47 -7.12
C PHE A 83 9.25 -6.96 -8.43
N GLU A 84 9.37 -7.83 -9.44
CA GLU A 84 9.91 -7.44 -10.75
C GLU A 84 9.06 -6.38 -11.43
N VAL A 85 7.73 -6.60 -11.47
CA VAL A 85 6.81 -5.70 -12.18
C VAL A 85 6.70 -4.36 -11.45
N GLU A 86 6.51 -4.38 -10.12
CA GLU A 86 6.37 -3.16 -9.33
C GLU A 86 7.67 -2.35 -9.32
N ARG A 87 8.83 -3.01 -9.18
CA ARG A 87 10.14 -2.34 -9.30
C ARG A 87 10.28 -1.64 -10.64
N SER A 88 9.89 -2.30 -11.72
CA SER A 88 10.10 -1.79 -13.08
C SER A 88 9.15 -0.65 -13.44
N SER A 89 7.96 -0.59 -12.83
CA SER A 89 6.98 0.47 -13.09
C SER A 89 7.01 1.63 -12.10
N LEU A 90 7.50 1.42 -10.87
CA LEU A 90 7.37 2.40 -9.78
C LEU A 90 8.69 2.99 -9.28
N CYS A 91 9.84 2.42 -9.65
CA CYS A 91 11.16 2.97 -9.30
C CYS A 91 11.63 3.95 -10.35
N TYR A 92 11.73 5.23 -10.01
CA TYR A 92 12.18 6.25 -10.97
C TYR A 92 13.63 6.69 -10.74
N HIS A 93 14.13 6.59 -9.51
CA HIS A 93 15.42 7.19 -9.12
C HIS A 93 16.31 6.23 -8.34
N LYS A 94 16.50 5.02 -8.88
CA LYS A 94 17.28 3.95 -8.25
C LYS A 94 18.70 4.37 -7.83
N GLU A 95 19.38 5.17 -8.65
CA GLU A 95 20.74 5.66 -8.37
C GLU A 95 20.75 6.66 -7.21
N ILE A 96 19.72 7.49 -7.07
CA ILE A 96 19.56 8.40 -5.93
C ILE A 96 19.29 7.59 -4.66
N ASN A 97 18.43 6.57 -4.73
CA ASN A 97 18.14 5.68 -3.61
C ASN A 97 19.41 4.96 -3.11
N ALA A 98 20.26 4.50 -4.04
CA ALA A 98 21.52 3.86 -3.69
C ALA A 98 22.56 4.82 -3.06
N ALA A 99 22.50 6.11 -3.42
CA ALA A 99 23.43 7.13 -2.94
C ALA A 99 22.91 7.93 -1.72
N THR A 100 21.65 7.73 -1.31
CA THR A 100 21.03 8.52 -0.25
C THR A 100 21.77 8.38 1.08
N LYS A 101 21.79 9.47 1.84
CA LYS A 101 22.31 9.46 3.20
C LYS A 101 21.19 9.34 4.24
N LEU A 102 19.94 9.57 3.83
CA LEU A 102 18.79 9.39 4.68
C LEU A 102 18.76 8.00 5.28
N LYS A 103 18.34 7.94 6.55
CA LYS A 103 17.99 6.72 7.24
C LYS A 103 16.49 6.71 7.50
N PHE A 104 15.88 5.57 7.25
CA PHE A 104 14.47 5.32 7.38
C PHE A 104 14.24 4.33 8.51
N THR A 105 13.32 4.63 9.42
CA THR A 105 12.85 3.65 10.41
C THR A 105 11.60 2.97 9.88
N TYR A 106 11.59 1.65 9.88
CA TYR A 106 10.46 0.84 9.40
C TYR A 106 9.83 0.02 10.53
N SER A 107 8.50 0.00 10.59
CA SER A 107 7.75 -0.91 11.47
C SER A 107 6.66 -1.68 10.72
N ALA A 108 6.54 -2.98 10.99
CA ALA A 108 5.47 -3.82 10.46
C ALA A 108 4.30 -3.98 11.44
N PHE A 109 4.34 -3.38 12.63
CA PHE A 109 3.32 -3.52 13.68
C PHE A 109 2.93 -4.99 13.97
N HIS A 110 3.92 -5.88 14.02
CA HIS A 110 3.72 -7.34 14.17
C HIS A 110 2.92 -7.97 13.04
N GLY A 111 2.91 -7.34 11.87
CA GLY A 111 2.29 -7.80 10.64
C GLY A 111 3.18 -8.64 9.76
N VAL A 112 2.63 -9.04 8.61
CA VAL A 112 3.33 -9.83 7.59
C VAL A 112 4.32 -9.01 6.75
N GLY A 113 4.25 -7.67 6.84
CA GLY A 113 4.89 -6.76 5.89
C GLY A 113 6.42 -6.73 5.90
N TYR A 114 7.08 -7.05 7.03
CA TYR A 114 8.51 -6.78 7.20
C TYR A 114 9.39 -7.34 6.09
N ARG A 115 9.31 -8.65 5.81
CA ARG A 115 10.16 -9.30 4.82
C ARG A 115 9.93 -8.75 3.42
N TYR A 116 8.68 -8.40 3.10
CA TYR A 116 8.31 -7.86 1.79
C TYR A 116 8.75 -6.41 1.63
N ALA A 117 8.60 -5.57 2.68
CA ALA A 117 9.05 -4.19 2.67
C ALA A 117 10.58 -4.10 2.55
N MET A 118 11.34 -4.88 3.33
CA MET A 118 12.80 -4.91 3.22
C MET A 118 13.25 -5.32 1.82
N ARG A 119 12.58 -6.30 1.22
CA ARG A 119 12.84 -6.68 -0.16
C ARG A 119 12.50 -5.54 -1.12
N MET A 120 11.36 -4.88 -1.00
CA MET A 120 10.98 -3.79 -1.91
C MET A 120 11.95 -2.59 -1.84
N PHE A 121 12.39 -2.20 -0.64
CA PHE A 121 13.43 -1.18 -0.49
C PHE A 121 14.72 -1.57 -1.23
N LYS A 122 15.14 -2.84 -1.12
CA LYS A 122 16.29 -3.35 -1.85
C LYS A 122 16.06 -3.35 -3.37
N GLU A 123 14.87 -3.70 -3.85
CA GLU A 123 14.52 -3.66 -5.27
C GLU A 123 14.62 -2.23 -5.83
N PHE A 124 14.18 -1.23 -5.06
CA PHE A 124 14.35 0.20 -5.36
C PHE A 124 15.78 0.73 -5.16
N GLY A 125 16.72 -0.11 -4.73
CA GLY A 125 18.15 0.22 -4.68
C GLY A 125 18.64 0.80 -3.36
N PHE A 126 17.81 0.87 -2.32
CA PHE A 126 18.28 1.30 -1.00
C PHE A 126 19.28 0.30 -0.42
N ALA A 127 20.38 0.82 0.12
CA ALA A 127 21.32 0.00 0.89
C ALA A 127 20.68 -0.44 2.22
N GLU A 128 20.96 -1.67 2.63
CA GLU A 128 20.34 -2.29 3.81
C GLU A 128 20.57 -1.48 5.10
N ASP A 129 21.73 -0.83 5.24
CA ASP A 129 22.08 0.00 6.39
C ASP A 129 21.31 1.34 6.47
N ARG A 130 20.56 1.69 5.41
CA ARG A 130 19.66 2.85 5.39
C ARG A 130 18.30 2.54 5.98
N ILE A 131 17.93 1.28 6.12
CA ILE A 131 16.62 0.86 6.63
C ILE A 131 16.77 0.25 8.02
N VAL A 132 16.25 0.94 9.04
CA VAL A 132 16.31 0.54 10.44
C VAL A 132 14.96 -0.02 10.86
N SER A 133 14.87 -1.32 11.07
CA SER A 133 13.65 -1.96 11.56
C SER A 133 13.43 -1.70 13.06
N VAL A 134 12.19 -1.41 13.48
CA VAL A 134 11.76 -1.50 14.88
C VAL A 134 11.73 -2.98 15.28
N LYS A 135 12.76 -3.44 15.99
CA LYS A 135 12.97 -4.88 16.26
C LYS A 135 11.83 -5.52 17.03
N GLU A 136 11.23 -4.78 17.94
CA GLU A 136 10.11 -5.19 18.77
C GLU A 136 8.78 -5.30 18.02
N GLN A 137 8.70 -4.87 16.75
CA GLN A 137 7.50 -4.92 15.90
C GLN A 137 7.78 -5.57 14.54
N GLN A 138 8.94 -6.22 14.41
CA GLN A 138 9.47 -6.71 13.14
C GLN A 138 8.80 -8.01 12.68
N GLU A 139 8.73 -9.01 13.56
CA GLU A 139 8.18 -10.33 13.24
C GLU A 139 6.67 -10.34 13.49
N ALA A 140 5.95 -11.17 12.73
CA ALA A 140 4.53 -11.32 12.91
C ALA A 140 4.21 -11.94 14.29
N ASP A 141 3.34 -11.29 15.06
CA ASP A 141 2.91 -11.73 16.38
C ASP A 141 1.41 -11.47 16.57
N PRO A 142 0.57 -12.52 16.62
CA PRO A 142 -0.88 -12.36 16.72
C PRO A 142 -1.35 -11.76 18.05
N ASP A 143 -0.49 -11.67 19.07
CA ASP A 143 -0.84 -11.05 20.34
C ASP A 143 -0.64 -9.52 20.36
N PHE A 144 -0.02 -8.94 19.32
CA PHE A 144 0.31 -7.52 19.18
C PHE A 144 0.86 -6.88 20.47
N PRO A 145 1.93 -7.45 21.09
CA PRO A 145 2.32 -7.17 22.47
C PRO A 145 2.72 -5.72 22.75
N THR A 146 3.11 -4.96 21.72
CA THR A 146 3.54 -3.56 21.86
C THR A 146 2.58 -2.54 21.24
N VAL A 147 1.57 -2.99 20.50
CA VAL A 147 0.60 -2.12 19.80
C VAL A 147 -0.77 -2.82 19.70
N PRO A 148 -1.56 -2.86 20.80
CA PRO A 148 -2.81 -3.63 20.84
C PRO A 148 -3.87 -3.22 19.80
N PHE A 149 -3.76 -2.02 19.25
CA PHE A 149 -4.53 -1.54 18.12
C PHE A 149 -3.56 -1.14 17.00
N PRO A 150 -3.15 -2.09 16.13
CA PRO A 150 -2.09 -1.91 15.15
C PRO A 150 -2.55 -1.09 13.93
N ASN A 151 -3.28 0.00 14.16
CA ASN A 151 -3.76 0.89 13.12
C ASN A 151 -2.81 2.09 12.93
N PRO A 152 -2.06 2.17 11.83
CA PRO A 152 -1.18 3.31 11.57
C PRO A 152 -1.89 4.67 11.48
N GLU A 153 -3.18 4.73 11.16
CA GLU A 153 -3.96 6.00 11.09
C GLU A 153 -4.06 6.72 12.43
N GLU A 154 -3.85 6.00 13.52
CA GLU A 154 -3.81 6.54 14.86
C GLU A 154 -2.61 7.46 15.11
N GLY A 155 -1.66 7.50 14.17
CA GLY A 155 -0.56 8.45 14.14
C GLY A 155 0.37 8.31 15.34
N ALA A 156 0.68 9.43 15.99
CA ALA A 156 1.75 9.50 16.98
C ALA A 156 1.60 8.48 18.13
N LYS A 157 0.37 8.11 18.53
CA LYS A 157 0.16 7.20 19.68
C LYS A 157 0.59 5.76 19.40
N VAL A 158 0.59 5.32 18.14
CA VAL A 158 1.04 3.97 17.74
C VAL A 158 2.48 3.95 17.24
N LEU A 159 3.09 5.11 17.00
CA LEU A 159 4.45 5.26 16.46
C LEU A 159 5.54 5.43 17.53
N LEU A 160 5.23 5.27 18.82
CA LEU A 160 6.16 5.56 19.92
C LEU A 160 7.48 4.77 19.81
N LEU A 161 7.42 3.47 19.50
CA LEU A 161 8.62 2.64 19.29
C LEU A 161 9.37 3.03 18.00
N SER A 162 8.65 3.44 16.97
CA SER A 162 9.24 3.97 15.73
C SER A 162 9.99 5.27 15.99
N PHE A 163 9.44 6.19 16.78
CA PHE A 163 10.14 7.41 17.20
C PHE A 163 11.39 7.08 18.01
N ALA A 164 11.29 6.23 19.03
CA ALA A 164 12.43 5.82 19.85
C ALA A 164 13.55 5.17 19.01
N THR A 165 13.18 4.30 18.07
CA THR A 165 14.14 3.67 17.14
C THR A 165 14.77 4.71 16.21
N ALA A 166 13.98 5.62 15.64
CA ALA A 166 14.49 6.68 14.78
C ALA A 166 15.49 7.60 15.52
N GLU A 167 15.19 8.00 16.76
CA GLU A 167 16.11 8.77 17.59
C GLU A 167 17.42 8.02 17.88
N ALA A 168 17.33 6.73 18.22
CA ALA A 168 18.50 5.91 18.57
C ALA A 168 19.46 5.69 17.38
N TYR A 169 18.95 5.61 16.15
CA TYR A 169 19.74 5.30 14.96
C TYR A 169 19.96 6.48 14.01
N GLY A 170 19.37 7.65 14.32
CA GLY A 170 19.48 8.87 13.53
C GLY A 170 18.67 8.85 12.24
N SER A 171 17.52 8.18 12.22
CA SER A 171 16.57 8.21 11.10
C SER A 171 15.73 9.49 11.15
N THR A 172 15.42 10.05 9.99
CA THR A 172 14.61 11.28 9.86
C THR A 172 13.24 11.03 9.23
N VAL A 173 13.02 9.83 8.69
CA VAL A 173 11.73 9.41 8.12
C VAL A 173 11.33 8.08 8.75
N ILE A 174 10.05 7.96 9.11
CA ILE A 174 9.42 6.74 9.61
C ILE A 174 8.40 6.25 8.59
N VAL A 175 8.40 4.95 8.37
CA VAL A 175 7.43 4.21 7.56
C VAL A 175 6.83 3.10 8.41
N ALA A 176 5.52 3.02 8.49
CA ALA A 176 4.84 1.94 9.23
C ALA A 176 3.71 1.35 8.40
N ASN A 177 3.61 0.03 8.34
CA ASN A 177 2.48 -0.68 7.76
C ASN A 177 1.54 -1.22 8.83
N ASP A 178 0.27 -1.44 8.45
CA ASP A 178 -0.67 -2.23 9.25
C ASP A 178 -0.39 -3.74 9.09
N PRO A 179 -1.06 -4.62 9.87
CA PRO A 179 -0.68 -6.02 9.94
C PRO A 179 -0.75 -6.82 8.63
N ASP A 180 -1.68 -6.48 7.73
CA ASP A 180 -1.76 -7.10 6.39
C ASP A 180 -1.06 -6.29 5.29
N ALA A 181 -0.37 -5.22 5.68
CA ALA A 181 0.48 -4.38 4.85
C ALA A 181 -0.22 -3.72 3.65
N ASP A 182 -1.52 -3.44 3.77
CA ASP A 182 -2.29 -2.72 2.77
C ASP A 182 -2.29 -1.20 3.02
N ARG A 183 -2.01 -0.76 4.25
CA ARG A 183 -1.92 0.65 4.65
C ARG A 183 -0.51 1.06 5.02
N ILE A 184 -0.27 2.36 5.01
CA ILE A 184 1.04 2.95 5.30
C ILE A 184 0.93 4.31 5.98
N GLN A 185 1.63 4.51 7.10
CA GLN A 185 1.81 5.83 7.71
C GLN A 185 3.25 6.32 7.54
N ILE A 186 3.38 7.61 7.20
CA ILE A 186 4.65 8.32 7.12
C ILE A 186 4.76 9.35 8.24
N ALA A 187 5.94 9.46 8.83
CA ALA A 187 6.29 10.60 9.67
C ALA A 187 7.70 11.11 9.34
N GLU A 188 7.91 12.42 9.44
CA GLU A 188 9.19 13.08 9.17
C GLU A 188 9.63 13.92 10.36
N LYS A 189 10.93 13.90 10.66
CA LYS A 189 11.51 14.69 11.74
C LYS A 189 11.72 16.13 11.27
N LYS A 190 11.14 17.08 12.00
CA LYS A 190 11.31 18.51 11.74
C LYS A 190 12.65 19.02 12.29
N SER A 191 13.06 20.19 11.80
CA SER A 191 14.27 20.89 12.26
C SER A 191 14.26 21.25 13.76
N ASN A 192 13.08 21.40 14.37
CA ASN A 192 12.93 21.65 15.79
C ASN A 192 13.01 20.38 16.67
N GLY A 193 13.17 19.20 16.04
CA GLY A 193 13.28 17.91 16.71
C GLY A 193 11.96 17.15 16.89
N ASP A 194 10.80 17.79 16.71
CA ASP A 194 9.52 17.09 16.79
C ASP A 194 9.22 16.30 15.50
N TRP A 195 8.30 15.35 15.60
CA TRP A 195 7.82 14.57 14.46
C TRP A 195 6.55 15.16 13.85
N LYS A 196 6.54 15.32 12.52
CA LYS A 196 5.33 15.56 11.73
C LYS A 196 4.81 14.21 11.25
N VAL A 197 3.66 13.80 11.79
CA VAL A 197 2.89 12.68 11.25
C VAL A 197 1.97 13.23 10.17
N PHE A 198 2.08 12.70 8.95
CA PHE A 198 1.26 13.16 7.83
C PHE A 198 -0.13 12.55 7.89
N THR A 199 -1.17 13.34 7.67
CA THR A 199 -2.52 12.79 7.48
C THR A 199 -2.60 12.07 6.15
N GLY A 200 -3.55 11.13 5.97
CA GLY A 200 -3.67 10.43 4.70
C GLY A 200 -3.99 11.36 3.52
N ASN A 201 -4.64 12.51 3.75
CA ASN A 201 -4.84 13.53 2.71
C ASN A 201 -3.53 14.24 2.31
N GLU A 202 -2.64 14.52 3.27
CA GLU A 202 -1.32 15.09 2.98
C GLU A 202 -0.43 14.08 2.23
N MET A 203 -0.48 12.81 2.64
CA MET A 203 0.18 11.71 1.94
C MET A 203 -0.39 11.52 0.52
N GLY A 204 -1.71 11.63 0.37
CA GLY A 204 -2.41 11.64 -0.92
C GLY A 204 -1.94 12.73 -1.86
N ALA A 205 -1.78 13.96 -1.36
CA ALA A 205 -1.25 15.08 -2.14
C ALA A 205 0.18 14.80 -2.62
N LEU A 206 1.07 14.38 -1.72
CA LEU A 206 2.46 14.04 -2.03
C LEU A 206 2.55 12.90 -3.05
N MET A 207 1.81 11.80 -2.84
CA MET A 207 1.84 10.64 -3.74
C MET A 207 1.25 10.98 -5.11
N THR A 208 0.19 11.79 -5.17
CA THR A 208 -0.39 12.27 -6.44
C THR A 208 0.64 13.07 -7.23
N TRP A 209 1.28 14.05 -6.59
CA TRP A 209 2.32 14.85 -7.23
C TRP A 209 3.49 14.00 -7.70
N TRP A 210 4.00 13.11 -6.85
CA TRP A 210 5.15 12.27 -7.14
C TRP A 210 4.92 11.34 -8.31
N VAL A 211 3.79 10.61 -8.30
CA VAL A 211 3.44 9.69 -9.37
C VAL A 211 3.22 10.44 -10.67
N TRP A 212 2.50 11.55 -10.65
CA TRP A 212 2.25 12.33 -11.86
C TRP A 212 3.54 12.88 -12.48
N MET A 213 4.40 13.51 -11.66
CA MET A 213 5.66 14.11 -12.11
C MET A 213 6.53 13.08 -12.83
N ASN A 214 6.78 11.95 -12.17
CA ASN A 214 7.63 10.91 -12.73
C ASN A 214 7.00 10.18 -13.92
N TRP A 215 5.71 9.84 -13.82
CA TRP A 215 5.03 9.09 -14.86
C TRP A 215 4.92 9.91 -16.15
N SER A 216 4.60 11.20 -16.04
CA SER A 216 4.50 12.10 -17.20
C SER A 216 5.86 12.37 -17.86
N GLU A 217 6.95 12.47 -17.08
CA GLU A 217 8.31 12.57 -17.62
C GLU A 217 8.72 11.29 -18.39
N ALA A 218 8.35 10.11 -17.87
CA ALA A 218 8.63 8.84 -18.52
C ALA A 218 7.75 8.56 -19.76
N HIS A 219 6.60 9.24 -19.88
CA HIS A 219 5.61 9.02 -20.95
C HIS A 219 5.17 10.34 -21.61
N PRO A 220 6.10 11.13 -22.20
CA PRO A 220 5.81 12.47 -22.70
C PRO A 220 4.84 12.48 -23.89
N ASP A 221 4.74 11.36 -24.61
CA ASP A 221 3.93 11.23 -25.82
C ASP A 221 2.50 10.73 -25.56
N VAL A 222 2.14 10.39 -24.31
CA VAL A 222 0.79 9.94 -23.98
C VAL A 222 -0.14 11.14 -23.82
N ASP A 223 -1.33 11.07 -24.44
CA ASP A 223 -2.37 12.07 -24.23
C ASP A 223 -2.79 12.06 -22.75
N LYS A 224 -2.51 13.15 -22.05
CA LYS A 224 -2.81 13.30 -20.63
C LYS A 224 -4.28 13.04 -20.32
N SER A 225 -5.18 13.32 -21.27
CA SER A 225 -6.62 13.08 -21.10
C SER A 225 -7.02 11.59 -21.04
N ASP A 226 -6.10 10.68 -21.36
CA ASP A 226 -6.23 9.23 -21.17
C ASP A 226 -5.64 8.71 -19.85
N VAL A 227 -5.07 9.60 -19.03
CA VAL A 227 -4.42 9.28 -17.76
C VAL A 227 -5.35 9.64 -16.60
N TYR A 228 -5.45 8.75 -15.63
CA TYR A 228 -6.41 8.80 -14.53
C TYR A 228 -5.71 8.60 -13.18
N ILE A 229 -6.10 9.44 -12.22
CA ILE A 229 -5.87 9.21 -10.79
C ILE A 229 -7.24 9.15 -10.10
N LEU A 230 -7.44 8.14 -9.26
CA LEU A 230 -8.70 7.91 -8.55
C LEU A 230 -8.56 8.21 -7.06
N ASN A 231 -9.60 8.76 -6.43
CA ASN A 231 -9.67 8.89 -4.98
C ASN A 231 -11.08 8.71 -4.42
N SER A 232 -11.21 8.45 -3.12
CA SER A 232 -12.53 8.31 -2.49
C SER A 232 -13.25 9.65 -2.37
N ALA A 233 -14.59 9.60 -2.29
CA ALA A 233 -15.44 10.79 -2.15
C ALA A 233 -15.21 11.60 -0.86
N VAL A 234 -14.62 10.97 0.15
CA VAL A 234 -14.27 11.60 1.44
C VAL A 234 -12.81 12.06 1.50
N SER A 235 -12.00 11.68 0.50
CA SER A 235 -10.63 12.18 0.34
C SER A 235 -10.60 13.63 -0.15
N SER A 236 -9.49 14.30 0.15
CA SER A 236 -9.18 15.64 -0.35
C SER A 236 -9.32 15.69 -1.87
N GLN A 237 -9.91 16.78 -2.37
CA GLN A 237 -10.07 17.02 -3.80
C GLN A 237 -8.80 17.62 -4.44
N ILE A 238 -7.65 17.54 -3.76
CA ILE A 238 -6.36 18.00 -4.28
C ILE A 238 -6.00 17.34 -5.63
N VAL A 239 -6.37 16.07 -5.81
CA VAL A 239 -6.18 15.34 -7.09
C VAL A 239 -6.87 16.09 -8.23
N LYS A 240 -8.11 16.53 -8.02
CA LYS A 240 -8.87 17.28 -9.01
C LYS A 240 -8.24 18.64 -9.30
N THR A 241 -7.71 19.32 -8.30
CA THR A 241 -6.99 20.59 -8.48
C THR A 241 -5.76 20.38 -9.37
N ILE A 242 -4.92 19.39 -9.04
CA ILE A 242 -3.71 19.08 -9.84
C ILE A 242 -4.11 18.65 -11.26
N ALA A 243 -5.14 17.80 -11.39
CA ALA A 243 -5.64 17.33 -12.69
C ALA A 243 -6.06 18.47 -13.62
N ASN A 244 -6.74 19.50 -13.08
CA ASN A 244 -7.18 20.65 -13.87
C ASN A 244 -6.01 21.48 -14.41
N GLU A 245 -4.91 21.57 -13.67
CA GLU A 245 -3.71 22.28 -14.09
C GLU A 245 -2.89 21.45 -15.08
N GLU A 246 -2.71 20.15 -14.77
CA GLU A 246 -1.79 19.28 -15.46
C GLU A 246 -2.36 18.62 -16.71
N GLY A 247 -3.69 18.47 -16.79
CA GLY A 247 -4.43 17.96 -17.94
C GLY A 247 -4.84 16.48 -17.87
N PHE A 248 -4.49 15.75 -16.80
CA PHE A 248 -4.98 14.38 -16.57
C PHE A 248 -6.42 14.36 -16.02
N LYS A 249 -7.03 13.18 -15.92
CA LYS A 249 -8.37 12.98 -15.38
C LYS A 249 -8.35 12.56 -13.92
N SER A 250 -9.24 13.15 -13.13
CA SER A 250 -9.52 12.73 -11.75
C SER A 250 -10.94 12.17 -11.68
N ASP A 251 -11.09 10.95 -11.19
CA ASP A 251 -12.40 10.34 -10.94
C ASP A 251 -12.54 9.98 -9.45
N VAL A 252 -13.75 10.11 -8.94
CA VAL A 252 -14.06 9.87 -7.54
C VAL A 252 -14.97 8.65 -7.41
N THR A 253 -14.68 7.75 -6.46
CA THR A 253 -15.54 6.62 -6.13
C THR A 253 -16.09 6.71 -4.71
N LEU A 254 -17.05 5.84 -4.37
CA LEU A 254 -17.44 5.64 -2.97
C LEU A 254 -16.25 5.14 -2.14
N THR A 255 -16.30 5.37 -0.83
CA THR A 255 -15.33 4.83 0.14
C THR A 255 -15.33 3.30 0.10
N GLY A 256 -14.14 2.73 0.22
CA GLY A 256 -13.83 1.32 0.11
C GLY A 256 -13.11 1.02 -1.20
N PHE A 257 -11.90 0.48 -1.09
CA PHE A 257 -11.05 0.12 -2.22
C PHE A 257 -11.67 -0.85 -3.24
N LYS A 258 -12.72 -1.58 -2.86
CA LYS A 258 -13.52 -2.37 -3.81
C LYS A 258 -14.05 -1.55 -4.98
N TRP A 259 -14.45 -0.29 -4.74
CA TRP A 259 -14.95 0.58 -5.81
C TRP A 259 -13.82 1.10 -6.70
N MET A 260 -12.72 1.56 -6.11
CA MET A 260 -11.57 2.05 -6.88
C MET A 260 -10.88 0.96 -7.68
N GLY A 261 -10.66 -0.23 -7.10
CA GLY A 261 -10.04 -1.35 -7.79
C GLY A 261 -10.84 -1.79 -9.01
N ASN A 262 -12.18 -1.89 -8.88
CA ASN A 262 -13.04 -2.23 -10.02
C ASN A 262 -13.14 -1.09 -11.05
N LYS A 263 -13.16 0.18 -10.63
CA LYS A 263 -13.11 1.32 -11.56
C LYS A 263 -11.78 1.37 -12.32
N ALA A 264 -10.67 1.06 -11.64
CA ALA A 264 -9.36 1.01 -12.25
C ALA A 264 -9.29 -0.09 -13.32
N ASP A 265 -9.82 -1.28 -13.04
CA ASP A 265 -9.95 -2.37 -14.01
C ASP A 265 -10.79 -1.97 -15.23
N GLU A 266 -11.95 -1.34 -15.00
CA GLU A 266 -12.86 -0.86 -16.06
C GLU A 266 -12.14 0.12 -17.00
N LEU A 267 -11.45 1.12 -16.44
CA LEU A 267 -10.71 2.13 -17.20
C LEU A 267 -9.52 1.52 -17.95
N ARG A 268 -8.74 0.63 -17.30
CA ARG A 268 -7.62 -0.07 -17.94
C ARG A 268 -8.08 -0.93 -19.13
N LYS A 269 -9.24 -1.59 -19.03
CA LYS A 269 -9.86 -2.35 -20.15
C LYS A 269 -10.32 -1.45 -21.31
N GLN A 270 -10.61 -0.18 -21.05
CA GLN A 270 -10.91 0.83 -22.07
C GLN A 270 -9.64 1.45 -22.70
N GLY A 271 -8.45 0.95 -22.34
CA GLY A 271 -7.18 1.46 -22.81
C GLY A 271 -6.70 2.73 -22.10
N LYS A 272 -7.30 3.07 -20.94
CA LYS A 272 -6.87 4.23 -20.13
C LYS A 272 -5.74 3.85 -19.17
N HIS A 273 -4.96 4.85 -18.76
CA HIS A 273 -3.87 4.68 -17.80
C HIS A 273 -4.32 5.09 -16.40
N VAL A 274 -4.62 4.14 -15.52
CA VAL A 274 -4.85 4.42 -14.10
C VAL A 274 -3.55 4.25 -13.34
N ILE A 275 -2.91 5.38 -13.02
CA ILE A 275 -1.52 5.43 -12.50
C ILE A 275 -1.47 5.51 -10.97
N LEU A 276 -2.58 5.91 -10.33
CA LEU A 276 -2.70 5.93 -8.88
C LEU A 276 -4.17 5.83 -8.48
N SER A 277 -4.46 5.09 -7.42
CA SER A 277 -5.71 5.22 -6.66
C SER A 277 -5.40 5.32 -5.18
N TRP A 278 -6.08 6.18 -4.43
CA TRP A 278 -5.78 6.33 -3.00
C TRP A 278 -6.98 6.77 -2.16
N GLU A 279 -6.88 6.49 -0.86
CA GLU A 279 -7.83 6.85 0.19
C GLU A 279 -7.13 7.58 1.33
N GLU A 280 -7.81 8.57 1.89
CA GLU A 280 -7.46 9.32 3.09
C GLU A 280 -7.24 8.44 4.33
N SER A 281 -7.77 7.22 4.32
CA SER A 281 -7.45 6.16 5.27
C SER A 281 -6.11 5.46 4.96
N ILE A 282 -5.14 6.25 4.51
CA ILE A 282 -3.73 5.91 4.26
C ILE A 282 -3.50 4.67 3.37
N GLY A 283 -4.41 4.45 2.43
CA GLY A 283 -4.40 3.34 1.48
C GLY A 283 -4.07 3.79 0.07
N PHE A 284 -3.13 3.12 -0.60
CA PHE A 284 -2.62 3.52 -1.92
C PHE A 284 -2.47 2.32 -2.84
N MET A 285 -2.81 2.49 -4.11
CA MET A 285 -2.64 1.52 -5.19
C MET A 285 -1.95 2.21 -6.37
N PRO A 286 -0.61 2.30 -6.34
CA PRO A 286 0.18 2.87 -7.44
C PRO A 286 0.42 1.86 -8.58
N GLY A 287 0.30 0.56 -8.27
CA GLY A 287 0.82 -0.53 -9.09
C GLY A 287 -0.21 -1.36 -9.84
N HIS A 288 0.18 -2.61 -10.09
CA HIS A 288 -0.61 -3.62 -10.78
C HIS A 288 -1.67 -4.31 -9.90
N PRO A 289 -1.46 -4.56 -8.59
CA PRO A 289 -2.53 -5.01 -7.72
C PRO A 289 -3.74 -4.08 -7.82
N LEU A 290 -4.94 -4.65 -7.76
CA LEU A 290 -6.22 -3.93 -7.66
C LEU A 290 -6.74 -3.85 -6.22
N ASP A 291 -5.82 -3.72 -5.29
CA ASP A 291 -6.07 -3.41 -3.89
C ASP A 291 -4.94 -2.51 -3.39
N LYS A 292 -5.08 -1.98 -2.19
CA LYS A 292 -4.02 -1.19 -1.57
C LYS A 292 -2.75 -2.04 -1.40
N ASP A 293 -1.61 -1.39 -1.64
CA ASP A 293 -0.28 -1.98 -1.56
C ASP A 293 0.62 -1.06 -0.73
N GLY A 294 0.68 -1.31 0.59
CA GLY A 294 1.54 -0.57 1.50
C GLY A 294 3.02 -0.89 1.33
N ILE A 295 3.38 -1.99 0.64
CA ILE A 295 4.77 -2.43 0.43
C ILE A 295 5.43 -1.61 -0.68
N SER A 296 4.80 -1.55 -1.85
CA SER A 296 5.28 -0.69 -2.95
C SER A 296 5.25 0.78 -2.54
N THR A 297 4.17 1.21 -1.88
CA THR A 297 4.01 2.60 -1.42
C THR A 297 5.08 3.00 -0.38
N ALA A 298 5.49 2.09 0.52
CA ALA A 298 6.58 2.34 1.47
C ALA A 298 7.88 2.75 0.78
N ALA A 299 8.24 2.01 -0.26
CA ALA A 299 9.46 2.22 -0.97
C ALA A 299 9.36 3.47 -1.87
N MET A 300 8.18 3.81 -2.38
CA MET A 300 7.94 5.05 -3.15
C MET A 300 8.06 6.31 -2.27
N PHE A 301 7.55 6.30 -1.04
CA PHE A 301 7.73 7.43 -0.12
C PHE A 301 9.20 7.59 0.30
N ALA A 302 9.94 6.49 0.46
CA ALA A 302 11.38 6.56 0.70
C ALA A 302 12.14 7.15 -0.50
N GLU A 303 11.80 6.75 -1.73
CA GLU A 303 12.37 7.31 -2.96
C GLU A 303 12.06 8.81 -3.08
N MET A 304 10.81 9.21 -2.83
CA MET A 304 10.39 10.60 -2.82
C MET A 304 11.22 11.43 -1.82
N ALA A 305 11.41 10.95 -0.59
CA ALA A 305 12.21 11.64 0.41
C ALA A 305 13.70 11.73 0.02
N ALA A 306 14.27 10.64 -0.53
CA ALA A 306 15.64 10.62 -1.00
C ALA A 306 15.87 11.58 -2.18
N TRP A 307 14.90 11.65 -3.11
CA TRP A 307 14.93 12.61 -4.21
C TRP A 307 14.84 14.05 -3.72
N LEU A 308 13.92 14.35 -2.80
CA LEU A 308 13.77 15.68 -2.21
C LEU A 308 15.02 16.12 -1.44
N GLU A 309 15.74 15.20 -0.78
CA GLU A 309 17.03 15.49 -0.14
C GLU A 309 18.04 16.08 -1.15
N THR A 310 18.06 15.59 -2.39
CA THR A 310 18.94 16.14 -3.46
C THR A 310 18.56 17.57 -3.84
N GLN A 311 17.29 17.93 -3.67
CA GLN A 311 16.74 19.27 -3.88
C GLN A 311 16.84 20.14 -2.62
N LYS A 312 17.42 19.63 -1.52
CA LYS A 312 17.47 20.27 -0.20
C LYS A 312 16.08 20.62 0.35
N LYS A 313 15.08 19.78 0.05
CA LYS A 313 13.71 19.89 0.53
C LYS A 313 13.34 18.69 1.40
N THR A 314 12.40 18.91 2.31
CA THR A 314 11.72 17.85 3.08
C THR A 314 10.40 17.47 2.41
N LEU A 315 9.78 16.36 2.85
CA LEU A 315 8.41 16.04 2.45
C LEU A 315 7.45 17.16 2.86
N GLN A 316 7.66 17.77 4.03
CA GLN A 316 6.86 18.90 4.48
C GLN A 316 7.03 20.15 3.58
N ASP A 317 8.24 20.46 3.12
CA ASP A 317 8.47 21.59 2.21
C ASP A 317 7.77 21.35 0.87
N GLN A 318 7.87 20.13 0.33
CA GLN A 318 7.20 19.79 -0.92
C GLN A 318 5.68 19.82 -0.79
N LEU A 319 5.13 19.36 0.33
CA LEU A 319 3.71 19.46 0.62
C LEU A 319 3.25 20.91 0.66
N PHE A 320 4.04 21.80 1.26
CA PHE A 320 3.75 23.24 1.26
C PHE A 320 3.74 23.80 -0.17
N GLU A 321 4.68 23.41 -1.03
CA GLU A 321 4.69 23.82 -2.44
C GLU A 321 3.48 23.31 -3.23
N ILE A 322 3.01 22.08 -2.98
CA ILE A 322 1.80 21.55 -3.64
C ILE A 322 0.55 22.39 -3.29
N TYR A 323 0.53 23.00 -2.10
CA TYR A 323 -0.61 23.78 -1.62
C TYR A 323 -0.60 25.26 -2.02
N ASN A 324 0.50 25.79 -2.55
CA ASN A 324 0.66 27.22 -2.89
C ASN A 324 0.85 27.45 -4.39
#